data_AF-A0A1U8BPH4-F1
#
_entry.id   AF-A0A1U8BPH4-F1
#
_cell.length_a   1.000
_cell.length_b   1.000
_cell.length_c   1.000
_cell.angle_alpha   90.00
_cell.angle_beta   90.00
_cell.angle_gamma   90.00
#
_symmetry.space_group_name_H-M   'P 1'
#
loop_
_entity.id
_entity.type
_entity.pdbx_description
1 polymer ?
#
loop_
_entity_poly.entity_id
_entity_poly.type
_entity_poly.pdbx_seq_one_letter_code
_entity_poly.pdbx_strand_id
1 'polypeptide(L)'
;MKLLLGLLTLQLCIAGLHIVSRLALDMGVSKIVYTVYRNVIAVILLGPFAYFLEKEERPPLTFSLLLQFFPLALFGVTANQGFYLLGLYYASPTFTSAMQNSVPAITFALASALRLEPVNFLRRDGLAKVVGTILCVGGATIITLYKGPPLFHLNDLPPGNTVVRSIFLHITEVKNWTLGCLYLIGHCLSWSAWILLQASVVRKYPAKLSITTFTCLFGLLQFLVIANFAETDSEHWKIHSVQELLIILYAGVVATGIVYALQMWCIDKGRPVFVAVFQPVSTVIVAVLACLILSDQLYTGGIIGVILIIIGLYSVLWGRNEERKFRERKEEALTRHLLCEKNTVCQESAVVSDIP
;
A
#
# COMPACT_ATOMS: atom_id res chain seq x y z
N MET A 1 -2.72 -23.24 8.03
CA MET A 1 -1.99 -22.65 9.19
C MET A 1 -0.80 -21.77 8.78
N LYS A 2 0.19 -22.28 8.02
CA LYS A 2 1.40 -21.51 7.63
C LYS A 2 1.10 -20.17 6.92
N LEU A 3 0.19 -20.16 5.94
CA LEU A 3 -0.19 -18.93 5.21
C LEU A 3 -0.85 -17.88 6.13
N LEU A 4 -1.73 -18.31 7.03
CA LEU A 4 -2.38 -17.42 8.00
C LEU A 4 -1.35 -16.76 8.91
N LEU A 5 -0.41 -17.55 9.45
CA LEU A 5 0.68 -17.02 10.28
C LEU A 5 1.56 -16.03 9.51
N GLY A 6 1.89 -16.35 8.25
CA GLY A 6 2.65 -15.43 7.38
C GLY A 6 1.91 -14.12 7.14
N LEU A 7 0.60 -14.16 6.91
CA LEU A 7 -0.24 -12.96 6.75
C LEU A 7 -0.30 -12.13 8.04
N LEU A 8 -0.53 -12.76 9.20
CA LEU A 8 -0.55 -12.04 10.48
C LEU A 8 0.81 -11.39 10.79
N THR A 9 1.91 -12.11 10.51
CA THR A 9 3.28 -11.59 10.65
C THR A 9 3.51 -10.40 9.71
N LEU A 10 3.08 -10.50 8.45
CA LEU A 10 3.14 -9.42 7.48
C LEU A 10 2.41 -8.17 7.97
N GLN A 11 1.17 -8.32 8.46
CA GLN A 11 0.38 -7.19 8.97
C GLN A 11 0.98 -6.58 10.23
N LEU A 12 1.59 -7.40 11.09
CA LEU A 12 2.32 -6.93 12.27
C LEU A 12 3.56 -6.10 11.89
N CYS A 13 4.35 -6.57 10.92
CA CYS A 13 5.51 -5.83 10.42
C CYS A 13 5.12 -4.48 9.80
N ILE A 14 4.05 -4.47 9.00
CA ILE A 14 3.47 -3.24 8.42
C ILE A 14 2.99 -2.32 9.54
N ALA A 15 2.27 -2.82 10.54
CA ALA A 15 1.81 -2.02 11.65
C ALA A 15 2.97 -1.38 12.43
N GLY A 16 4.03 -2.15 12.70
CA GLY A 16 5.24 -1.65 13.35
C GLY A 16 5.88 -0.51 12.55
N LEU A 17 5.86 -0.54 11.21
CA LEU A 17 6.38 0.55 10.38
C LEU A 17 5.69 1.89 10.69
N HIS A 18 4.37 1.89 10.88
CA HIS A 18 3.63 3.12 11.21
C HIS A 18 4.06 3.70 12.54
N ILE A 19 4.28 2.85 13.54
CA ILE A 19 4.69 3.27 14.88
C ILE A 19 6.12 3.79 14.86
N VAL A 20 7.07 3.03 14.28
CA VAL A 20 8.48 3.48 14.25
C VAL A 20 8.67 4.71 13.37
N SER A 21 7.94 4.83 12.25
CA SER A 21 8.00 6.04 11.42
C SER A 21 7.47 7.24 12.19
N ARG A 22 6.40 7.08 12.98
CA ARG A 22 5.89 8.15 13.83
C ARG A 22 6.91 8.55 14.91
N LEU A 23 7.53 7.56 15.58
CA LEU A 23 8.58 7.81 16.56
C LEU A 23 9.78 8.56 15.95
N ALA A 24 10.23 8.18 14.75
CA ALA A 24 11.29 8.92 14.03
C ALA A 24 10.91 10.40 13.82
N LEU A 25 9.67 10.65 13.40
CA LEU A 25 9.19 12.02 13.19
C LEU A 25 9.11 12.82 14.49
N ASP A 26 8.67 12.20 15.58
CA ASP A 26 8.58 12.82 16.91
C ASP A 26 9.98 13.08 17.50
N MET A 27 10.99 12.28 17.13
CA MET A 27 12.41 12.51 17.45
C MET A 27 13.06 13.61 16.60
N GLY A 28 12.35 14.17 15.61
CA GLY A 28 12.87 15.22 14.73
C GLY A 28 13.69 14.72 13.54
N VAL A 29 13.69 13.41 13.25
CA VAL A 29 14.39 12.87 12.08
C VAL A 29 13.80 13.47 10.80
N SER A 30 14.65 13.96 9.90
CA SER A 30 14.20 14.50 8.61
C SER A 30 13.45 13.43 7.81
N LYS A 31 12.31 13.83 7.25
CA LYS A 31 11.44 12.97 6.44
C LYS A 31 12.16 12.49 5.18
N ILE A 32 13.00 13.35 4.60
CA ILE A 32 13.75 13.06 3.38
C ILE A 32 14.93 12.14 3.73
N VAL A 33 15.73 12.49 4.75
CA VAL A 33 16.88 11.68 5.17
C VAL A 33 16.46 10.28 5.62
N TYR A 34 15.37 10.17 6.41
CA TYR A 34 14.79 8.89 6.80
C TYR A 34 14.47 8.02 5.57
N THR A 35 13.93 8.63 4.52
CA THR A 35 13.57 7.92 3.29
C THR A 35 14.80 7.52 2.47
N VAL A 36 15.83 8.38 2.43
CA VAL A 36 17.11 8.07 1.80
C VAL A 36 17.73 6.84 2.48
N TYR A 37 17.89 6.86 3.81
CA TYR A 37 18.47 5.73 4.53
C TYR A 37 17.66 4.45 4.38
N ARG A 38 16.33 4.54 4.46
CA ARG A 38 15.43 3.41 4.22
C ARG A 38 15.68 2.76 2.86
N ASN A 39 15.84 3.55 1.80
CA ASN A 39 16.06 3.03 0.44
C ASN A 39 17.50 2.59 0.19
N VAL A 40 18.51 3.20 0.82
CA VAL A 40 19.90 2.70 0.82
C VAL A 40 19.94 1.28 1.39
N ILE A 41 19.36 1.09 2.59
CA ILE A 41 19.31 -0.23 3.24
C ILE A 41 18.55 -1.22 2.35
N ALA A 42 17.42 -0.80 1.78
CA ALA A 42 16.64 -1.65 0.88
C ALA A 42 17.44 -2.10 -0.35
N VAL A 43 18.18 -1.21 -1.01
CA VAL A 43 19.00 -1.56 -2.19
C VAL A 43 20.15 -2.50 -1.80
N ILE A 44 20.84 -2.23 -0.69
CA ILE A 44 21.92 -3.09 -0.19
C ILE A 44 21.40 -4.48 0.15
N LEU A 45 20.21 -4.55 0.76
CA LEU A 45 19.60 -5.81 1.16
C LEU A 45 19.04 -6.57 -0.05
N LEU A 46 18.18 -5.95 -0.86
CA LEU A 46 17.46 -6.60 -1.94
C LEU A 46 18.34 -6.86 -3.17
N GLY A 47 19.34 -6.02 -3.44
CA GLY A 47 20.17 -6.09 -4.64
C GLY A 47 20.87 -7.44 -4.83
N PRO A 48 21.57 -7.98 -3.80
CA PRO A 48 22.16 -9.32 -3.88
C PRO A 48 21.11 -10.40 -4.12
N PHE A 49 19.98 -10.40 -3.41
CA PHE A 49 18.94 -11.41 -3.61
C PHE A 49 18.31 -11.31 -5.01
N ALA A 50 18.06 -10.10 -5.51
CA ALA A 50 17.60 -9.88 -6.89
C ALA A 50 18.61 -10.46 -7.90
N TYR A 51 19.90 -10.25 -7.63
CA TYR A 51 20.95 -10.76 -8.51
C TYR A 51 21.09 -12.29 -8.46
N PHE A 52 21.00 -12.92 -7.29
CA PHE A 52 21.23 -14.36 -7.20
C PHE A 52 19.98 -15.19 -7.45
N LEU A 53 18.79 -14.74 -6.99
CA LEU A 53 17.56 -15.52 -7.10
C LEU A 53 16.89 -15.39 -8.47
N GLU A 54 16.97 -14.23 -9.12
CA GLU A 54 16.27 -13.99 -10.39
C GLU A 54 17.25 -13.92 -11.58
N LYS A 55 18.41 -14.58 -11.50
CA LYS A 55 19.40 -14.57 -12.59
C LYS A 55 18.84 -15.13 -13.90
N GLU A 56 18.07 -16.19 -13.82
CA GLU A 56 17.53 -16.88 -15.00
C GLU A 56 16.24 -16.22 -15.53
N GLU A 57 15.52 -15.49 -14.67
CA GLU A 57 14.24 -14.87 -15.00
C GLU A 57 14.38 -13.45 -15.59
N ARG A 58 15.61 -12.90 -15.64
CA ARG A 58 15.85 -11.50 -16.05
C ARG A 58 16.02 -11.34 -17.56
N PRO A 59 15.10 -10.63 -18.24
CA PRO A 59 15.35 -10.14 -19.60
C PRO A 59 16.52 -9.15 -19.60
N PRO A 60 17.14 -8.91 -20.78
CA PRO A 60 18.14 -7.86 -20.90
C PRO A 60 17.55 -6.49 -20.55
N LEU A 61 18.30 -5.72 -19.74
CA LEU A 61 17.93 -4.35 -19.40
C LEU A 61 18.07 -3.45 -20.62
N THR A 62 16.93 -2.97 -21.13
CA THR A 62 16.88 -1.98 -22.20
C THR A 62 16.66 -0.59 -21.64
N PHE A 63 17.08 0.44 -22.38
CA PHE A 63 16.82 1.83 -22.00
C PHE A 63 15.33 2.12 -21.81
N SER A 64 14.46 1.51 -22.63
CA SER A 64 13.01 1.62 -22.49
C SER A 64 12.48 1.08 -21.16
N LEU A 65 13.07 0.00 -20.63
CA LEU A 65 12.72 -0.54 -19.31
C LEU A 65 13.20 0.37 -18.19
N LEU A 66 14.42 0.91 -18.28
CA LEU A 66 14.92 1.89 -17.32
C LEU A 66 14.04 3.14 -17.26
N LEU A 67 13.59 3.63 -18.43
CA LEU A 67 12.65 4.74 -18.52
C LEU A 67 11.28 4.42 -17.91
N GLN A 68 10.84 3.15 -17.93
CA GLN A 68 9.63 2.70 -17.24
C GLN A 68 9.81 2.55 -15.72
N PHE A 69 11.02 2.20 -15.26
CA PHE A 69 11.33 2.12 -13.83
C PHE A 69 11.37 3.49 -13.15
N PHE A 70 11.73 4.55 -13.86
CA PHE A 70 11.75 5.91 -13.30
C PHE A 70 10.38 6.41 -12.77
N PRO A 71 9.29 6.40 -13.56
CA PRO A 71 7.96 6.76 -13.04
C PRO A 71 7.42 5.72 -12.05
N LEU A 72 7.82 4.45 -12.19
CA LEU A 72 7.49 3.42 -11.19
C LEU A 72 8.10 3.77 -9.83
N ALA A 73 9.35 4.24 -9.80
CA ALA A 73 10.00 4.74 -8.58
C ALA A 73 9.38 6.04 -8.07
N LEU A 74 8.99 6.95 -8.97
CA LEU A 74 8.32 8.19 -8.59
C LEU A 74 7.03 7.89 -7.82
N PHE A 75 6.16 7.03 -8.34
CA PHE A 75 4.89 6.70 -7.68
C PHE A 75 5.00 5.64 -6.59
N GLY A 76 6.00 4.75 -6.65
CA GLY A 76 6.16 3.64 -5.70
C GLY A 76 7.03 3.97 -4.49
N VAL A 77 7.94 4.93 -4.62
CA VAL A 77 8.90 5.31 -3.58
C VAL A 77 8.80 6.79 -3.28
N THR A 78 9.06 7.67 -4.25
CA THR A 78 9.23 9.10 -3.96
C THR A 78 7.97 9.80 -3.49
N ALA A 79 6.94 9.82 -4.34
CA ALA A 79 5.64 10.37 -3.99
C ALA A 79 4.97 9.56 -2.88
N ASN A 80 5.03 8.22 -2.95
CA ASN A 80 4.39 7.35 -1.96
C ASN A 80 4.96 7.52 -0.55
N GLN A 81 6.27 7.37 -0.37
CA GLN A 81 6.92 7.47 0.95
C GLN A 81 6.99 8.92 1.42
N GLY A 82 7.21 9.88 0.52
CA GLY A 82 7.24 11.30 0.86
C GLY A 82 5.88 11.80 1.37
N PHE A 83 4.80 11.54 0.62
CA PHE A 83 3.45 11.88 1.06
C PHE A 83 3.01 11.08 2.29
N TYR A 84 3.46 9.84 2.44
CA TYR A 84 3.22 9.06 3.66
C TYR A 84 3.80 9.76 4.89
N LEU A 85 5.08 10.16 4.87
CA LEU A 85 5.73 10.78 6.02
C LEU A 85 5.20 12.19 6.30
N LEU A 86 4.87 12.96 5.26
CA LEU A 86 4.22 14.26 5.44
C LEU A 86 2.81 14.09 6.01
N GLY A 87 2.04 13.13 5.51
CA GLY A 87 0.72 12.78 6.02
C GLY A 87 0.76 12.32 7.48
N LEU A 88 1.67 11.40 7.80
CA LEU A 88 1.88 10.87 9.14
C LEU A 88 2.40 11.92 10.13
N TYR A 89 3.11 12.95 9.65
CA TYR A 89 3.56 14.05 10.49
C TYR A 89 2.38 14.90 10.99
N TYR A 90 1.47 15.27 10.09
CA TYR A 90 0.30 16.10 10.40
C TYR A 90 -0.91 15.33 10.92
N ALA A 91 -0.88 14.00 10.84
CA ALA A 91 -1.96 13.12 11.27
C ALA A 91 -1.47 11.99 12.18
N SER A 92 -2.35 11.04 12.53
CA SER A 92 -1.98 9.92 13.40
C SER A 92 -1.62 8.65 12.62
N PRO A 93 -0.86 7.71 13.21
CA PRO A 93 -0.60 6.39 12.63
C PRO A 93 -1.89 5.65 12.33
N THR A 94 -2.86 5.71 13.25
CA THR A 94 -4.17 5.07 13.11
C THR A 94 -4.90 5.61 11.89
N PHE A 95 -5.00 6.94 11.75
CA PHE A 95 -5.65 7.56 10.60
C PHE A 95 -4.95 7.22 9.28
N THR A 96 -3.62 7.29 9.28
CA THR A 96 -2.78 6.97 8.11
C THR A 96 -3.03 5.54 7.63
N SER A 97 -3.01 4.57 8.54
CA SER A 97 -3.26 3.15 8.20
C SER A 97 -4.70 2.90 7.77
N ALA A 98 -5.68 3.62 8.33
CA ALA A 98 -7.07 3.54 7.89
C ALA A 98 -7.23 4.05 6.45
N MET A 99 -6.58 5.17 6.11
CA MET A 99 -6.62 5.76 4.78
C MET A 99 -6.05 4.85 3.70
N GLN A 100 -5.04 4.04 4.03
CA GLN A 100 -4.46 3.06 3.12
C GLN A 100 -5.43 1.94 2.71
N ASN A 101 -6.44 1.62 3.52
CA ASN A 101 -7.45 0.63 3.15
C ASN A 101 -8.35 1.10 1.99
N SER A 102 -8.34 2.39 1.66
CA SER A 102 -9.01 2.94 0.48
C SER A 102 -8.20 2.75 -0.82
N VAL A 103 -6.94 2.30 -0.77
CA VAL A 103 -6.10 2.11 -1.96
C VAL A 103 -6.75 1.22 -3.02
N PRO A 104 -7.36 0.06 -2.69
CA PRO A 104 -8.01 -0.77 -3.71
C PRO A 104 -9.22 -0.10 -4.38
N ALA A 105 -9.98 0.71 -3.65
CA ALA A 105 -11.07 1.51 -4.19
C ALA A 105 -10.55 2.62 -5.13
N ILE A 106 -9.53 3.35 -4.71
CA ILE A 106 -8.87 4.39 -5.52
C ILE A 106 -8.24 3.79 -6.77
N THR A 107 -7.61 2.61 -6.65
CA THR A 107 -7.04 1.86 -7.77
C THR A 107 -8.11 1.50 -8.79
N PHE A 108 -9.27 1.01 -8.33
CA PHE A 108 -10.40 0.73 -9.23
C PHE A 108 -10.92 1.99 -9.91
N ALA A 109 -11.11 3.09 -9.17
CA ALA A 109 -11.58 4.35 -9.72
C ALA A 109 -10.60 4.89 -10.79
N LEU A 110 -9.30 4.85 -10.51
CA LEU A 110 -8.25 5.29 -11.44
C LEU A 110 -8.19 4.39 -12.68
N ALA A 111 -8.26 3.07 -12.51
CA ALA A 111 -8.30 2.12 -13.64
C ALA A 111 -9.51 2.34 -14.55
N SER A 112 -10.66 2.67 -13.95
CA SER A 112 -11.90 2.98 -14.67
C SER A 112 -11.78 4.30 -15.44
N ALA A 113 -11.24 5.34 -14.79
CA ALA A 113 -11.01 6.66 -15.42
C ALA A 113 -10.03 6.58 -16.60
N LEU A 114 -8.98 5.78 -16.47
CA LEU A 114 -8.00 5.53 -17.52
C LEU A 114 -8.46 4.51 -18.57
N ARG A 115 -9.69 3.97 -18.46
CA ARG A 115 -10.25 2.93 -19.33
C ARG A 115 -9.37 1.67 -19.45
N LEU A 116 -8.61 1.36 -18.40
CA LEU A 116 -7.76 0.16 -18.32
C LEU A 116 -8.58 -1.10 -18.01
N GLU A 117 -9.71 -0.94 -17.32
CA GLU A 117 -10.65 -2.02 -17.01
C GLU A 117 -12.06 -1.63 -17.48
N PRO A 118 -12.75 -2.45 -18.29
CA PRO A 118 -14.14 -2.18 -18.67
C PRO A 118 -15.05 -2.37 -17.45
N VAL A 119 -15.74 -1.31 -17.04
CA VAL A 119 -16.68 -1.38 -15.92
C VAL A 119 -18.08 -1.63 -16.43
N ASN A 120 -18.66 -2.77 -16.05
CA ASN A 120 -20.08 -3.02 -16.28
C ASN A 120 -20.87 -2.69 -15.01
N PHE A 121 -21.43 -1.48 -14.95
CA PHE A 121 -22.22 -0.99 -13.82
C PHE A 121 -23.51 -1.76 -13.57
N LEU A 122 -24.00 -2.51 -14.56
CA LEU A 122 -25.21 -3.33 -14.46
C LEU A 122 -24.93 -4.72 -13.85
N ARG A 123 -23.67 -5.17 -13.87
CA ARG A 123 -23.28 -6.48 -13.34
C ARG A 123 -23.00 -6.37 -11.83
N ARG A 124 -23.38 -7.40 -11.06
CA ARG A 124 -23.29 -7.40 -9.58
C ARG A 124 -21.89 -7.09 -9.06
N ASP A 125 -20.85 -7.56 -9.74
CA ASP A 125 -19.45 -7.28 -9.45
C ASP A 125 -19.08 -5.81 -9.70
N GLY A 126 -19.59 -5.19 -10.77
CA GLY A 126 -19.38 -3.76 -11.04
C GLY A 126 -20.06 -2.88 -10.00
N LEU A 127 -21.31 -3.21 -9.65
CA LEU A 127 -22.07 -2.50 -8.61
C LEU A 127 -21.35 -2.59 -7.25
N ALA A 128 -20.85 -3.77 -6.87
CA ALA A 128 -20.10 -3.98 -5.63
C ALA A 128 -18.83 -3.11 -5.56
N LYS A 129 -18.13 -2.91 -6.69
CA LYS A 129 -16.95 -2.03 -6.73
C LYS A 129 -17.33 -0.55 -6.58
N VAL A 130 -18.42 -0.11 -7.21
CA VAL A 130 -18.89 1.28 -7.08
C VAL A 130 -19.36 1.58 -5.66
N VAL A 131 -20.24 0.75 -5.11
CA VAL A 131 -20.72 0.90 -3.73
C VAL A 131 -19.55 0.85 -2.74
N GLY A 132 -18.63 -0.10 -2.93
CA GLY A 132 -17.44 -0.19 -2.11
C GLY A 132 -16.54 1.05 -2.18
N THR A 133 -16.44 1.67 -3.36
CA THR A 133 -15.69 2.92 -3.55
C THR A 133 -16.37 4.08 -2.83
N ILE A 134 -17.70 4.21 -2.94
CA ILE A 134 -18.49 5.23 -2.23
C ILE A 134 -18.32 5.08 -0.71
N LEU A 135 -18.37 3.85 -0.19
CA LEU A 135 -18.17 3.58 1.23
C LEU A 135 -16.75 3.93 1.71
N CYS A 136 -15.71 3.66 0.91
CA CYS A 136 -14.33 4.06 1.25
C CYS A 136 -14.18 5.59 1.29
N VAL A 137 -14.73 6.29 0.29
CA VAL A 137 -14.70 7.77 0.23
C VAL A 137 -15.52 8.38 1.36
N GLY A 138 -16.71 7.84 1.63
CA GLY A 138 -17.58 8.27 2.73
C GLY A 138 -16.92 8.05 4.10
N GLY A 139 -16.32 6.87 4.31
CA GLY A 139 -15.58 6.56 5.53
C GLY A 139 -14.39 7.50 5.75
N ALA A 140 -13.57 7.74 4.71
CA ALA A 140 -12.45 8.70 4.78
C ALA A 140 -12.92 10.14 5.07
N THR A 141 -14.02 10.55 4.43
CA THR A 141 -14.67 11.86 4.66
C THR A 141 -15.13 12.00 6.11
N ILE A 142 -15.73 10.95 6.68
CA ILE A 142 -16.18 10.93 8.08
C ILE A 142 -14.99 11.06 9.04
N ILE A 143 -13.90 10.31 8.85
CA ILE A 143 -12.74 10.46 9.73
C ILE A 143 -12.16 11.89 9.65
N THR A 144 -12.22 12.50 8.46
CA THR A 144 -11.67 13.84 8.24
C THR A 144 -12.53 14.95 8.85
N LEU A 145 -13.85 14.87 8.68
CA LEU A 145 -14.80 15.94 9.04
C LEU A 145 -15.49 15.73 10.39
N TYR A 146 -15.55 14.50 10.88
CA TYR A 146 -16.24 14.15 12.12
C TYR A 146 -15.26 13.49 13.10
N LYS A 147 -14.85 14.26 14.12
CA LYS A 147 -13.98 13.76 15.19
C LYS A 147 -14.79 12.94 16.20
N GLY A 148 -15.85 13.52 16.76
CA GLY A 148 -16.65 12.91 17.84
C GLY A 148 -15.89 12.85 19.18
N PRO A 149 -16.50 12.36 20.28
CA PRO A 149 -15.83 12.24 21.57
C PRO A 149 -14.69 11.20 21.57
N PRO A 150 -13.65 11.38 22.41
CA PRO A 150 -12.63 10.36 22.62
C PRO A 150 -13.24 9.13 23.31
N LEU A 151 -12.87 7.94 22.87
CA LEU A 151 -13.42 6.68 23.37
C LEU A 151 -12.77 6.20 24.68
N PHE A 152 -11.51 6.58 24.89
CA PHE A 152 -10.80 6.29 26.12
C PHE A 152 -10.61 7.60 26.90
N HIS A 153 -11.36 7.76 27.99
CA HIS A 153 -11.02 8.74 29.02
C HIS A 153 -9.81 8.24 29.80
N LEU A 154 -8.60 8.41 29.25
CA LEU A 154 -7.34 8.20 29.99
C LEU A 154 -7.10 9.29 31.07
N ASN A 155 -8.16 9.94 31.56
CA ASN A 155 -8.12 11.12 32.42
C ASN A 155 -8.53 10.84 33.88
N ASP A 156 -8.39 9.61 34.38
CA ASP A 156 -8.42 9.36 35.84
C ASP A 156 -7.04 9.62 36.48
N LEU A 157 -6.36 10.69 36.05
CA LEU A 157 -5.26 11.30 36.79
C LEU A 157 -5.84 12.50 37.58
N PRO A 158 -5.45 12.68 38.87
CA PRO A 158 -6.10 13.63 39.76
C PRO A 158 -6.03 15.08 39.24
N PRO A 159 -7.00 15.94 39.60
CA PRO A 159 -7.19 17.26 39.02
C PRO A 159 -6.12 18.24 39.56
N GLY A 160 -4.95 18.22 38.94
CA GLY A 160 -3.90 19.21 39.15
C GLY A 160 -3.41 19.73 37.81
N ASN A 161 -3.65 21.02 37.55
CA ASN A 161 -3.09 21.83 36.45
C ASN A 161 -3.91 21.85 35.15
N THR A 162 -5.06 22.51 35.23
CA THR A 162 -5.85 23.04 34.09
C THR A 162 -5.04 23.87 33.09
N VAL A 163 -3.91 24.44 33.50
CA VAL A 163 -2.99 25.23 32.66
C VAL A 163 -2.14 24.35 31.73
N VAL A 164 -1.71 23.15 32.17
CA VAL A 164 -0.95 22.22 31.30
C VAL A 164 -1.88 21.62 30.24
N ARG A 165 -3.15 21.40 30.60
CA ARG A 165 -4.18 20.88 29.68
C ARG A 165 -4.61 21.91 28.64
N SER A 166 -4.72 23.19 29.01
CA SER A 166 -4.98 24.25 28.03
C SER A 166 -3.75 24.51 27.14
N ILE A 167 -2.53 24.42 27.67
CA ILE A 167 -1.29 24.51 26.88
C ILE A 167 -1.14 23.30 25.95
N PHE A 168 -1.46 22.08 26.38
CA PHE A 168 -1.42 20.89 25.53
C PHE A 168 -2.47 20.95 24.40
N LEU A 169 -3.68 21.44 24.71
CA LEU A 169 -4.74 21.66 23.71
C LEU A 169 -4.44 22.84 22.76
N HIS A 170 -3.66 23.84 23.20
CA HIS A 170 -3.24 24.98 22.38
C HIS A 170 -1.97 24.70 21.58
N ILE A 171 -1.08 23.82 22.04
CA ILE A 171 0.08 23.29 21.30
C ILE A 171 -0.37 22.30 20.21
N THR A 172 -1.49 21.59 20.41
CA THR A 172 -2.25 20.96 19.31
C THR A 172 -3.01 22.00 18.48
N GLU A 173 -2.34 23.09 18.12
CA GLU A 173 -2.81 24.00 17.09
C GLU A 173 -3.04 23.17 15.83
N VAL A 174 -4.29 23.15 15.39
CA VAL A 174 -4.87 22.50 14.21
C VAL A 174 -4.34 23.19 12.93
N LYS A 175 -3.05 23.46 12.88
CA LYS A 175 -2.42 24.23 11.82
C LYS A 175 -1.91 23.31 10.72
N ASN A 176 -2.72 22.32 10.34
CA ASN A 176 -2.77 21.69 9.00
C ASN A 176 -3.21 20.20 9.02
N TRP A 177 -4.17 19.79 9.87
CA TRP A 177 -4.82 18.46 9.74
C TRP A 177 -5.30 18.20 8.30
N THR A 178 -5.83 19.24 7.64
CA THR A 178 -6.21 19.22 6.22
C THR A 178 -5.03 18.91 5.30
N LEU A 179 -3.82 19.42 5.55
CA LEU A 179 -2.64 19.00 4.77
C LEU A 179 -2.28 17.54 5.05
N GLY A 180 -2.42 17.08 6.30
CA GLY A 180 -2.30 15.65 6.63
C GLY A 180 -3.20 14.79 5.75
N CYS A 181 -4.49 15.14 5.65
CA CYS A 181 -5.44 14.47 4.76
C CYS A 181 -5.03 14.57 3.29
N LEU A 182 -4.61 15.75 2.81
CA LEU A 182 -4.20 15.95 1.42
C LEU A 182 -2.97 15.10 1.05
N TYR A 183 -1.97 15.07 1.92
CA TYR A 183 -0.80 14.22 1.74
C TYR A 183 -1.18 12.75 1.79
N LEU A 184 -2.05 12.31 2.70
CA LEU A 184 -2.50 10.91 2.74
C LEU A 184 -3.31 10.51 1.50
N ILE A 185 -4.12 11.41 0.93
CA ILE A 185 -4.76 11.20 -0.38
C ILE A 185 -3.68 11.05 -1.47
N GLY A 186 -2.68 11.94 -1.48
CA GLY A 186 -1.53 11.86 -2.40
C GLY A 186 -0.76 10.54 -2.28
N HIS A 187 -0.56 10.05 -1.06
CA HIS A 187 0.03 8.74 -0.78
C HIS A 187 -0.81 7.60 -1.37
N CYS A 188 -2.11 7.56 -1.10
CA CYS A 188 -3.01 6.51 -1.60
C CYS A 188 -3.15 6.55 -3.14
N LEU A 189 -3.17 7.74 -3.74
CA LEU A 189 -3.15 7.93 -5.19
C LEU A 189 -1.84 7.42 -5.80
N SER A 190 -0.70 7.77 -5.20
CA SER A 190 0.62 7.32 -5.66
C SER A 190 0.74 5.80 -5.58
N TRP A 191 0.29 5.19 -4.48
CA TRP A 191 0.23 3.73 -4.37
C TRP A 191 -0.68 3.11 -5.43
N SER A 192 -1.86 3.67 -5.65
CA SER A 192 -2.80 3.18 -6.68
C SER A 192 -2.20 3.27 -8.09
N ALA A 193 -1.56 4.39 -8.42
CA ALA A 193 -0.87 4.59 -9.70
C ALA A 193 0.29 3.60 -9.86
N TRP A 194 1.08 3.38 -8.81
CA TRP A 194 2.15 2.38 -8.80
C TRP A 194 1.61 0.97 -9.08
N ILE A 195 0.50 0.54 -8.47
CA ILE A 195 -0.13 -0.77 -8.74
C ILE A 195 -0.47 -0.92 -10.23
N LEU A 196 -1.06 0.11 -10.85
CA LEU A 196 -1.44 0.07 -12.27
C LEU A 196 -0.22 0.02 -13.19
N LEU A 197 0.81 0.83 -12.91
CA LEU A 197 2.05 0.85 -13.68
C LEU A 197 2.82 -0.46 -13.54
N GLN A 198 2.93 -0.97 -12.30
CA GLN A 198 3.65 -2.20 -12.00
C GLN A 198 3.06 -3.39 -12.76
N ALA A 199 1.74 -3.47 -12.90
CA ALA A 199 1.08 -4.54 -13.65
C ALA A 199 1.54 -4.62 -15.12
N SER A 200 1.85 -3.49 -15.76
CA SER A 200 2.39 -3.44 -17.13
C SER A 200 3.87 -3.83 -17.16
N VAL A 201 4.65 -3.34 -16.20
CA VAL A 201 6.10 -3.57 -16.12
C VAL A 201 6.42 -5.04 -15.83
N VAL A 202 5.73 -5.66 -14.87
CA VAL A 202 5.92 -7.08 -14.51
C VAL A 202 5.63 -8.02 -15.68
N ARG A 203 4.74 -7.64 -16.61
CA ARG A 203 4.50 -8.42 -17.84
C ARG A 203 5.69 -8.41 -18.80
N LYS A 204 6.46 -7.32 -18.84
CA LYS A 204 7.63 -7.17 -19.71
C LYS A 204 8.92 -7.65 -19.05
N TYR A 205 8.98 -7.60 -17.72
CA TYR A 205 10.14 -7.95 -16.93
C TYR A 205 9.69 -8.78 -15.72
N PRO A 206 9.61 -10.12 -15.82
CA PRO A 206 8.97 -10.96 -14.82
C PRO A 206 9.74 -11.13 -13.49
N ALA A 207 10.95 -10.55 -13.38
CA ALA A 207 11.78 -10.57 -12.18
C ALA A 207 11.33 -9.48 -11.18
N LYS A 208 10.41 -9.84 -10.27
CA LYS A 208 9.72 -8.93 -9.32
C LYS A 208 10.68 -8.28 -8.31
N LEU A 209 11.63 -9.03 -7.76
CA LEU A 209 12.60 -8.56 -6.76
C LEU A 209 13.58 -7.56 -7.40
N SER A 210 13.96 -7.81 -8.65
CA SER A 210 14.77 -6.92 -9.48
C SER A 210 14.01 -5.62 -9.78
N ILE A 211 12.73 -5.69 -10.17
CA ILE A 211 11.90 -4.48 -10.33
C ILE A 211 11.87 -3.67 -9.04
N THR A 212 11.63 -4.32 -7.89
CA THR A 212 11.61 -3.62 -6.60
C THR A 212 12.96 -2.97 -6.29
N THR A 213 14.08 -3.68 -6.54
CA THR A 213 15.43 -3.14 -6.33
C THR A 213 15.68 -1.91 -7.21
N PHE A 214 15.34 -1.96 -8.51
CA PHE A 214 15.47 -0.80 -9.39
C PHE A 214 14.53 0.34 -8.98
N THR A 215 13.32 0.02 -8.53
CA THR A 215 12.36 1.01 -8.03
C THR A 215 12.90 1.72 -6.79
N CYS A 216 13.48 0.99 -5.84
CA CYS A 216 14.17 1.55 -4.67
C CYS A 216 15.42 2.36 -5.05
N LEU A 217 16.20 1.90 -6.05
CA LEU A 217 17.39 2.62 -6.53
C LEU A 217 17.01 3.96 -7.19
N PHE A 218 16.07 3.96 -8.13
CA PHE A 218 15.62 5.20 -8.77
C PHE A 218 14.90 6.12 -7.76
N GLY A 219 14.18 5.56 -6.80
CA GLY A 219 13.55 6.33 -5.73
C GLY A 219 14.58 6.97 -4.80
N LEU A 220 15.65 6.23 -4.45
CA LEU A 220 16.81 6.76 -3.74
C LEU A 220 17.43 7.94 -4.51
N LEU A 221 17.69 7.78 -5.81
CA LEU A 221 18.24 8.86 -6.64
C LEU A 221 17.32 10.09 -6.65
N GLN A 222 16.01 9.90 -6.82
CA GLN A 222 15.03 10.98 -6.79
C GLN A 222 15.02 11.70 -5.42
N PHE A 223 15.06 10.96 -4.32
CA PHE A 223 15.16 11.56 -2.98
C PHE A 223 16.49 12.26 -2.73
N LEU A 224 17.61 11.76 -3.25
CA LEU A 224 18.90 12.46 -3.16
C LEU A 224 18.86 13.79 -3.91
N VAL A 225 18.22 13.84 -5.09
CA VAL A 225 17.99 15.10 -5.80
C VAL A 225 17.14 16.04 -4.96
N ILE A 226 16.02 15.57 -4.39
CA ILE A 226 15.17 16.38 -3.51
C ILE A 226 15.95 16.88 -2.29
N ALA A 227 16.74 16.00 -1.65
CA ALA A 227 17.53 16.31 -0.46
C ALA A 227 18.57 17.39 -0.74
N ASN A 228 19.20 17.38 -1.93
CA ASN A 228 20.16 18.42 -2.32
C ASN A 228 19.56 19.84 -2.32
N PHE A 229 18.25 19.98 -2.51
CA PHE A 229 17.56 21.27 -2.45
C PHE A 229 16.86 21.53 -1.11
N ALA A 230 16.35 20.49 -0.47
CA ALA A 230 15.47 20.61 0.69
C ALA A 230 16.16 20.31 2.04
N GLU A 231 17.29 19.61 2.04
CA GLU A 231 18.06 19.21 3.23
C GLU A 231 19.54 19.55 3.05
N THR A 232 19.83 20.85 3.06
CA THR A 232 21.18 21.40 2.92
C THR A 232 21.98 21.39 4.22
N ASP A 233 21.33 21.22 5.37
CA ASP A 233 21.97 21.16 6.68
C ASP A 233 22.55 19.75 6.93
N SER A 234 23.86 19.67 7.14
CA SER A 234 24.55 18.42 7.43
C SER A 234 24.18 17.79 8.77
N GLU A 235 23.65 18.55 9.73
CA GLU A 235 23.24 18.01 11.03
C GLU A 235 22.08 17.03 10.89
N HIS A 236 21.12 17.27 10.00
CA HIS A 236 19.99 16.35 9.76
C HIS A 236 20.40 14.98 9.18
N TRP A 237 21.62 14.87 8.64
CA TRP A 237 22.16 13.62 8.12
C TRP A 237 22.84 12.78 9.20
N LYS A 238 23.18 13.37 10.35
CA LYS A 238 23.80 12.64 11.46
C LYS A 238 22.74 11.84 12.21
N ILE A 239 23.10 10.61 12.55
CA ILE A 239 22.27 9.77 13.42
C ILE A 239 22.68 10.10 14.87
N HIS A 240 21.73 10.64 15.64
CA HIS A 240 22.00 11.21 16.96
C HIS A 240 21.92 10.17 18.08
N SER A 241 21.26 9.03 17.85
CA SER A 241 21.07 8.00 18.87
C SER A 241 20.98 6.58 18.32
N VAL A 242 21.24 5.60 19.19
CA VAL A 242 21.04 4.18 18.87
C VAL A 242 19.56 3.88 18.58
N GLN A 243 18.65 4.56 19.26
CA GLN A 243 17.21 4.42 19.02
C GLN A 243 16.83 4.86 17.60
N GLU A 244 17.34 6.01 17.16
CA GLU A 244 17.16 6.50 15.79
C GLU A 244 17.70 5.49 14.76
N LEU A 245 18.90 4.96 14.99
CA LEU A 245 19.49 3.93 14.14
C LEU A 245 18.60 2.68 14.05
N LEU A 246 18.09 2.17 15.18
CA LEU A 246 17.23 0.98 15.21
C LEU A 246 15.91 1.20 14.46
N ILE A 247 15.33 2.41 14.56
CA ILE A 247 14.13 2.79 13.82
C ILE A 247 14.39 2.80 12.31
N ILE A 248 15.49 3.42 11.88
CA ILE A 248 15.90 3.45 10.46
C ILE A 248 16.18 2.04 9.94
N LEU A 249 16.86 1.20 10.73
CA LEU A 249 17.12 -0.20 10.40
C LEU A 249 15.83 -1.01 10.27
N TYR A 250 14.87 -0.84 11.19
CA TYR A 250 13.56 -1.48 11.07
C TYR A 250 12.87 -1.08 9.77
N ALA A 251 12.88 0.22 9.44
CA ALA A 251 12.23 0.75 8.24
C ALA A 251 12.85 0.21 6.94
N GLY A 252 14.17 0.04 6.89
CA GLY A 252 14.88 -0.52 5.73
C GLY A 252 14.77 -2.05 5.66
N VAL A 253 15.18 -2.74 6.72
CA VAL A 253 15.32 -4.20 6.74
C VAL A 253 13.96 -4.90 6.84
N VAL A 254 13.15 -4.53 7.83
CA VAL A 254 11.88 -5.21 8.08
C VAL A 254 10.84 -4.75 7.07
N ALA A 255 10.61 -3.45 6.98
CA ALA A 255 9.51 -2.92 6.19
C ALA A 255 9.75 -2.90 4.67
N THR A 256 11.00 -2.85 4.21
CA THR A 256 11.30 -2.92 2.77
C THR A 256 11.91 -4.25 2.36
N GLY A 257 12.69 -4.92 3.23
CA GLY A 257 13.21 -6.26 2.95
C GLY A 257 12.17 -7.36 3.19
N ILE A 258 11.93 -7.63 4.48
CA ILE A 258 11.15 -8.78 4.96
C ILE A 258 9.68 -8.70 4.52
N VAL A 259 9.05 -7.53 4.65
CA VAL A 259 7.65 -7.31 4.26
C VAL A 259 7.43 -7.60 2.78
N TYR A 260 8.31 -7.16 1.88
CA TYR A 260 8.18 -7.45 0.45
C TYR A 260 8.31 -8.93 0.16
N ALA A 261 9.30 -9.61 0.77
CA ALA A 261 9.48 -11.06 0.60
C ALA A 261 8.28 -11.85 1.13
N LEU A 262 7.79 -11.53 2.33
CA LEU A 262 6.59 -12.13 2.92
C LEU A 262 5.35 -11.85 2.08
N GLN A 263 5.19 -10.63 1.57
CA GLN A 263 4.06 -10.25 0.75
C GLN A 263 4.04 -11.03 -0.57
N MET A 264 5.19 -11.14 -1.26
CA MET A 264 5.31 -11.96 -2.47
C MET A 264 4.99 -13.42 -2.17
N TRP A 265 5.56 -13.99 -1.11
CA TRP A 265 5.29 -15.37 -0.70
C TRP A 265 3.81 -15.61 -0.37
N CYS A 266 3.16 -14.69 0.34
CA CYS A 266 1.73 -14.75 0.65
C CYS A 266 0.86 -14.65 -0.60
N ILE A 267 1.24 -13.83 -1.58
CA ILE A 267 0.53 -13.69 -2.85
C ILE A 267 0.70 -14.93 -3.72
N ASP A 268 1.88 -15.54 -3.72
CA ASP A 268 2.15 -16.74 -4.53
C ASP A 268 1.52 -18.01 -3.91
N LYS A 269 1.46 -18.10 -2.57
CA LYS A 269 0.79 -19.22 -1.86
C LYS A 269 -0.72 -19.03 -1.71
N GLY A 270 -1.19 -17.78 -1.69
CA GLY A 270 -2.60 -17.42 -1.61
C GLY A 270 -3.15 -16.95 -2.95
N ARG A 271 -4.39 -16.46 -2.95
CA ARG A 271 -4.87 -15.60 -4.06
C ARG A 271 -4.54 -14.15 -3.68
N PRO A 272 -4.18 -13.26 -4.62
CA PRO A 272 -3.94 -11.85 -4.31
C PRO A 272 -5.08 -11.17 -3.53
N VAL A 273 -6.32 -11.57 -3.82
CA VAL A 273 -7.53 -11.11 -3.11
C VAL A 273 -7.51 -11.53 -1.63
N PHE A 274 -7.01 -12.73 -1.33
CA PHE A 274 -6.91 -13.25 0.03
C PHE A 274 -5.91 -12.45 0.86
N VAL A 275 -4.77 -12.06 0.28
CA VAL A 275 -3.79 -11.19 0.95
C VAL A 275 -4.38 -9.81 1.24
N ALA A 276 -5.09 -9.24 0.27
CA ALA A 276 -5.71 -7.91 0.41
C ALA A 276 -6.80 -7.86 1.50
N VAL A 277 -7.51 -8.97 1.74
CA VAL A 277 -8.51 -9.09 2.82
C VAL A 277 -7.89 -8.92 4.21
N PHE A 278 -6.60 -9.23 4.38
CA PHE A 278 -5.91 -9.07 5.67
C PHE A 278 -5.38 -7.66 5.90
N GLN A 279 -5.40 -6.77 4.91
CA GLN A 279 -4.85 -5.42 5.03
C GLN A 279 -5.46 -4.61 6.20
N PRO A 280 -6.79 -4.63 6.45
CA PRO A 280 -7.39 -3.99 7.62
C PRO A 280 -6.87 -4.47 8.98
N VAL A 281 -6.32 -5.68 9.06
CA VAL A 281 -5.76 -6.20 10.31
C VAL A 281 -4.57 -5.34 10.76
N SER A 282 -3.76 -4.84 9.82
CA SER A 282 -2.69 -3.88 10.18
C SER A 282 -3.26 -2.62 10.81
N THR A 283 -4.36 -2.06 10.30
CA THR A 283 -5.01 -0.88 10.89
C THR A 283 -5.45 -1.10 12.32
N VAL A 284 -6.02 -2.29 12.62
CA VAL A 284 -6.42 -2.64 14.00
C VAL A 284 -5.19 -2.75 14.91
N ILE A 285 -4.12 -3.42 14.44
CA ILE A 285 -2.86 -3.52 15.20
C ILE A 285 -2.24 -2.13 15.41
N VAL A 286 -2.24 -1.26 14.39
CA VAL A 286 -1.75 0.12 14.50
C VAL A 286 -2.56 0.91 15.52
N ALA A 287 -3.89 0.79 15.52
CA ALA A 287 -4.73 1.47 16.50
C ALA A 287 -4.39 1.07 17.94
N VAL A 288 -4.18 -0.23 18.17
CA VAL A 288 -3.78 -0.76 19.49
C VAL A 288 -2.37 -0.27 19.87
N LEU A 289 -1.39 -0.42 18.98
CA LEU A 289 -0.01 -0.01 19.26
C LEU A 289 0.13 1.51 19.42
N ALA A 290 -0.60 2.30 18.63
CA ALA A 290 -0.58 3.76 18.72
C ALA A 290 -1.22 4.24 20.04
N CYS A 291 -2.30 3.60 20.47
CA CYS A 291 -2.90 3.89 21.78
C CYS A 291 -1.93 3.55 22.93
N LEU A 292 -1.29 2.37 22.88
CA LEU A 292 -0.40 1.89 23.96
C LEU A 292 0.96 2.59 24.01
N ILE A 293 1.59 2.86 22.86
CA ILE A 293 2.97 3.36 22.77
C ILE A 293 3.02 4.89 22.60
N LEU A 294 2.10 5.44 21.81
CA LEU A 294 2.09 6.87 21.43
C LEU A 294 1.00 7.66 22.16
N SER A 295 0.20 7.02 23.03
CA SER A 295 -0.97 7.63 23.70
C SER A 295 -1.96 8.27 22.72
N ASP A 296 -2.10 7.70 21.51
CA ASP A 296 -3.00 8.18 20.46
C ASP A 296 -4.47 8.03 20.88
N GLN A 297 -5.24 9.12 20.82
CA GLN A 297 -6.66 9.11 21.23
C GLN A 297 -7.53 8.63 20.07
N LEU A 298 -8.23 7.52 20.27
CA LEU A 298 -9.24 7.04 19.33
C LEU A 298 -10.56 7.79 19.54
N TYR A 299 -11.02 8.49 18.51
CA TYR A 299 -12.30 9.18 18.52
C TYR A 299 -13.40 8.37 17.84
N THR A 300 -14.66 8.57 18.24
CA THR A 300 -15.80 7.81 17.71
C THR A 300 -15.95 7.94 16.18
N GLY A 301 -15.72 9.14 15.63
CA GLY A 301 -15.77 9.35 14.18
C GLY A 301 -14.68 8.61 13.42
N GLY A 302 -13.51 8.44 14.05
CA GLY A 302 -12.43 7.58 13.56
C GLY A 302 -12.87 6.11 13.42
N ILE A 303 -13.55 5.57 14.45
CA ILE A 303 -14.03 4.18 14.41
C ILE A 303 -15.10 3.99 13.32
N ILE A 304 -16.10 4.87 13.27
CA ILE A 304 -17.17 4.79 12.27
C ILE A 304 -16.57 4.82 10.87
N GLY A 305 -15.64 5.74 10.62
CA GLY A 305 -14.97 5.84 9.33
C GLY A 305 -14.11 4.63 8.98
N VAL A 306 -13.36 4.07 9.95
CA VAL A 306 -12.59 2.82 9.76
C VAL A 306 -13.53 1.67 9.37
N ILE A 307 -14.65 1.50 10.07
CA ILE A 307 -15.65 0.45 9.76
C ILE A 307 -16.16 0.62 8.33
N LEU A 308 -16.51 1.83 7.93
CA LEU A 308 -17.00 2.11 6.58
C LEU A 308 -15.93 1.83 5.50
N ILE A 309 -14.67 2.21 5.73
CA ILE A 309 -13.56 1.92 4.81
C ILE A 309 -13.37 0.41 4.69
N ILE A 310 -13.41 -0.34 5.80
CA ILE A 310 -13.25 -1.79 5.79
C ILE A 310 -14.38 -2.46 5.00
N ILE A 311 -15.64 -2.09 5.26
CA ILE A 311 -16.80 -2.61 4.50
C ILE A 311 -16.65 -2.27 3.01
N GLY A 312 -16.25 -1.03 2.71
CA GLY A 312 -16.02 -0.57 1.34
C GLY A 312 -14.95 -1.38 0.62
N LEU A 313 -13.80 -1.60 1.26
CA LEU A 313 -12.70 -2.42 0.76
C LEU A 313 -13.19 -3.84 0.46
N TYR A 314 -13.91 -4.48 1.38
CA TYR A 314 -14.43 -5.82 1.19
C TYR A 314 -15.38 -5.90 -0.02
N SER A 315 -16.25 -4.90 -0.19
CA SER A 315 -17.14 -4.82 -1.34
C SER A 315 -16.36 -4.70 -2.66
N VAL A 316 -15.31 -3.88 -2.72
CA VAL A 316 -14.45 -3.76 -3.91
C VAL A 316 -13.70 -5.06 -4.19
N LEU A 317 -13.08 -5.66 -3.18
CA LEU A 317 -12.33 -6.91 -3.33
C LEU A 317 -13.24 -8.06 -3.77
N TRP A 318 -14.45 -8.12 -3.22
CA TRP A 318 -15.47 -9.08 -3.63
C TRP A 318 -15.84 -8.89 -5.11
N GLY A 319 -16.14 -7.65 -5.51
CA GLY A 319 -16.45 -7.34 -6.91
C GLY A 319 -15.30 -7.72 -7.86
N ARG A 320 -14.05 -7.41 -7.50
CA ARG A 320 -12.87 -7.83 -8.29
C ARG A 320 -12.73 -9.35 -8.38
N ASN A 321 -12.99 -10.06 -7.29
CA ASN A 321 -12.92 -11.52 -7.27
C ASN A 321 -13.99 -12.17 -8.16
N GLU A 322 -15.23 -11.65 -8.11
CA GLU A 322 -16.33 -12.20 -8.90
C GLU A 322 -16.18 -11.87 -10.39
N GLU A 323 -15.68 -10.68 -10.73
CA GLU A 323 -15.32 -10.38 -12.11
C GLU A 323 -14.28 -11.37 -12.65
N ARG A 324 -13.23 -11.65 -11.86
CA ARG A 324 -12.19 -12.60 -12.28
C ARG A 324 -12.77 -13.99 -12.52
N LYS A 325 -13.58 -14.52 -11.60
CA LYS A 325 -14.26 -15.81 -11.79
C LYS A 325 -15.14 -15.83 -13.04
N PHE A 326 -15.83 -14.73 -13.32
CA PHE A 326 -16.64 -14.61 -14.54
C PHE A 326 -15.77 -14.66 -15.81
N ARG A 327 -14.63 -13.97 -15.82
CA ARG A 327 -13.66 -14.02 -16.94
C ARG A 327 -13.09 -15.44 -17.13
N GLU A 328 -12.67 -16.09 -16.04
CA GLU A 328 -12.16 -17.48 -16.03
C GLU A 328 -13.22 -18.44 -16.63
N ARG A 329 -14.48 -18.37 -16.17
CA ARG A 329 -15.58 -19.20 -16.72
C ARG A 329 -15.85 -18.95 -18.21
N LYS A 330 -15.76 -17.69 -18.66
CA LYS A 330 -15.97 -17.33 -20.06
C LYS A 330 -14.87 -17.88 -20.96
N GLU A 331 -13.62 -17.82 -20.50
CA GLU A 331 -12.46 -18.35 -21.22
C GLU A 331 -12.49 -19.89 -21.31
N GLU A 332 -12.88 -20.57 -20.23
CA GLU A 332 -13.11 -22.02 -20.22
C GLU A 332 -14.24 -22.44 -21.17
N ALA A 333 -15.32 -21.68 -21.24
CA ALA A 333 -16.44 -21.95 -22.14
C ALA A 333 -16.03 -21.77 -23.62
N LEU A 334 -15.27 -20.70 -23.92
CA LEU A 334 -14.74 -20.45 -25.26
C LEU A 334 -13.75 -21.55 -25.69
N THR A 335 -12.86 -21.96 -24.79
CA THR A 335 -11.89 -23.04 -25.04
C THR A 335 -12.61 -24.36 -25.33
N ARG A 336 -13.66 -24.68 -24.57
CA ARG A 336 -14.50 -25.87 -24.82
C ARG A 336 -15.21 -25.81 -26.16
N HIS A 337 -15.73 -24.64 -26.56
CA HIS A 337 -16.37 -24.46 -27.86
C HIS A 337 -15.40 -24.70 -29.02
N LEU A 338 -14.20 -24.11 -28.96
CA LEU A 338 -13.17 -24.27 -29.98
C LEU A 338 -12.68 -25.73 -30.10
N LEU A 339 -12.56 -26.45 -28.98
CA LEU A 339 -12.21 -27.87 -28.99
C LEU A 339 -13.33 -28.73 -29.59
N CYS A 340 -14.60 -28.41 -29.28
CA CYS A 340 -15.75 -29.11 -29.85
C CYS A 340 -15.80 -28.92 -31.37
N GLU A 341 -15.72 -27.67 -31.84
CA GLU A 341 -15.71 -27.32 -33.27
C GLU A 341 -14.57 -27.99 -34.04
N LYS A 342 -13.37 -28.02 -33.47
CA LYS A 342 -12.22 -28.72 -34.06
C LYS A 342 -12.47 -30.23 -34.18
N ASN A 343 -13.07 -30.85 -33.17
CA ASN A 343 -13.42 -32.27 -33.21
C ASN A 343 -14.47 -32.55 -34.29
N THR A 344 -15.50 -31.72 -34.43
CA THR A 344 -16.53 -31.87 -35.47
C THR A 344 -15.93 -31.76 -36.87
N VAL A 345 -15.05 -30.78 -37.11
CA VAL A 345 -14.36 -30.60 -38.40
C VAL A 345 -13.42 -31.78 -38.71
N CYS A 346 -12.68 -32.29 -37.71
CA CYS A 346 -11.87 -33.49 -37.89
C CYS A 346 -12.73 -34.72 -38.25
N GLN A 347 -13.89 -34.87 -37.63
CA GLN A 347 -14.82 -35.98 -37.87
C GLN A 347 -15.44 -35.89 -39.28
N GLU A 348 -15.86 -34.71 -39.73
CA GLU A 348 -16.34 -34.52 -41.11
C GLU A 348 -15.23 -34.77 -42.15
N SER A 349 -13.98 -34.35 -41.90
CA SER A 349 -12.88 -34.60 -42.84
C SER A 349 -12.53 -36.10 -42.98
N ALA A 350 -12.65 -36.86 -41.89
CA ALA A 350 -12.42 -38.30 -41.89
C ALA A 350 -13.54 -39.05 -42.63
N VAL A 351 -14.79 -38.58 -42.53
CA VAL A 351 -15.94 -39.15 -43.25
C VAL A 351 -15.86 -38.85 -44.76
N VAL A 352 -15.28 -37.73 -45.16
CA VAL A 352 -15.11 -37.37 -46.58
C VAL A 352 -13.94 -38.11 -47.24
N SER A 353 -12.91 -38.55 -46.49
CA SER A 353 -11.81 -39.35 -47.04
C SER A 353 -12.14 -40.83 -47.26
N ASP A 354 -13.27 -41.31 -46.75
CA ASP A 354 -13.73 -42.71 -46.84
C ASP A 354 -14.74 -42.97 -47.98
N ILE A 355 -14.92 -42.02 -48.91
CA ILE A 355 -15.75 -42.23 -50.11
C ILE A 355 -14.81 -42.68 -51.27
N PRO A 356 -14.94 -43.92 -51.79
CA PRO A 356 -14.06 -44.50 -52.81
C PRO A 356 -14.04 -43.78 -54.16
#